data_AF-A0A1H3Q3W0-F1
#
_entry.id   AF-A0A1H3Q3W0-F1
#
_cell.length_a   1.000
_cell.length_b   1.000
_cell.length_c   1.000
_cell.angle_alpha   90.00
_cell.angle_beta   90.00
_cell.angle_gamma   90.00
#
_symmetry.space_group_name_H-M   'P 1'
#
loop_
_entity.id
_entity.type
_entity.pdbx_description
1 polymer ?
#
loop_
_entity_poly.entity_id
_entity_poly.type
_entity_poly.pdbx_seq_one_letter_code
_entity_poly.pdbx_strand_id
1 'polypeptide(L)'
;MIVSLLYKVTRRLLSFKKLVLGLARENSRWGHRRTQGEPARLGHPIAASTVWEILHAAGIDPAPRRRGPTWREFLPAQASGLIARRVWAL
;
A
#
# COMPACT_ATOMS: atom_id res chain seq x y z
N MET A 1 2.02 -22.39 28.89
CA MET A 1 1.19 -21.52 28.02
C MET A 1 1.99 -20.46 27.24
N ILE A 2 2.92 -19.74 27.87
CA ILE A 2 3.67 -18.62 27.25
C ILE A 2 4.48 -19.06 26.01
N VAL A 3 5.27 -20.13 26.10
CA VAL A 3 6.10 -20.61 24.97
C VAL A 3 5.27 -21.00 23.75
N SER A 4 4.12 -21.65 23.95
CA SER A 4 3.20 -22.04 22.86
C SER A 4 2.55 -20.84 22.18
N LEU A 5 2.21 -19.81 22.96
CA LEU A 5 1.66 -18.56 22.44
C LEU A 5 2.70 -17.80 21.61
N LEU A 6 3.95 -17.71 22.10
CA LEU A 6 5.07 -17.13 21.35
C LEU A 6 5.30 -17.87 20.04
N TYR A 7 5.34 -19.20 20.07
CA TYR A 7 5.52 -20.01 18.87
C TYR A 7 4.41 -19.77 17.84
N LYS A 8 3.17 -19.65 18.28
CA LYS A 8 2.00 -19.40 17.42
C LYS A 8 2.04 -18.00 16.80
N VAL A 9 2.49 -17.00 17.55
CA VAL A 9 2.71 -15.63 17.07
C VAL A 9 3.84 -15.57 16.03
N THR A 10 5.00 -16.15 16.34
CA THR A 10 6.14 -16.16 15.43
C THR A 10 5.83 -16.92 14.13
N ARG A 11 5.12 -18.05 14.22
CA ARG A 11 4.68 -18.79 13.02
C ARG A 11 3.75 -17.96 12.13
N ARG A 12 2.81 -17.21 12.71
CA ARG A 12 1.92 -16.31 11.94
C ARG A 12 2.72 -15.24 11.20
N LEU A 13 3.67 -14.61 11.88
CA LEU A 13 4.50 -13.54 11.29
C LEU A 13 5.39 -14.07 10.15
N LEU A 14 5.97 -15.26 10.32
CA LEU A 14 6.78 -15.90 9.28
C LEU A 14 5.96 -16.29 8.05
N SER A 15 4.75 -16.82 8.24
CA SER A 15 3.84 -17.13 7.13
C SER A 15 3.43 -15.87 6.36
N PHE A 16 3.15 -14.78 7.07
CA PHE A 16 2.83 -13.51 6.43
C PHE A 16 4.02 -12.95 5.64
N LYS A 17 5.22 -12.97 6.21
CA LYS A 17 6.42 -12.51 5.52
C LYS A 17 6.64 -13.26 4.21
N LYS A 18 6.45 -14.58 4.20
CA LYS A 18 6.53 -15.41 2.98
C LYS A 18 5.48 -15.01 1.95
N LEU A 19 4.23 -14.80 2.37
CA LEU A 19 3.14 -14.38 1.49
C LEU A 19 3.42 -13.02 0.83
N VAL A 20 3.82 -12.02 1.62
CA VAL A 20 4.14 -10.66 1.11
C VAL A 20 5.27 -10.70 0.10
N LEU A 21 6.33 -11.45 0.38
CA LEU A 21 7.48 -11.57 -0.52
C LEU A 21 7.15 -12.31 -1.81
N GLY A 22 6.32 -13.36 -1.73
CA GLY A 22 5.81 -14.06 -2.92
C GLY A 22 5.01 -13.14 -3.83
N LEU A 23 4.00 -12.46 -3.25
CA LEU A 23 3.15 -11.51 -3.97
C LEU A 23 3.95 -10.38 -4.64
N ALA A 24 4.95 -9.84 -3.95
CA ALA A 24 5.77 -8.76 -4.47
C ALA A 24 6.72 -9.21 -5.59
N ARG A 25 7.22 -10.45 -5.54
CA ARG A 25 8.06 -11.03 -6.61
C ARG A 25 7.25 -11.34 -7.86
N GLU A 26 6.08 -11.92 -7.71
CA GLU A 26 5.16 -12.22 -8.83
C GLU A 26 4.59 -10.94 -9.45
N ASN A 27 4.46 -9.88 -8.66
CA ASN A 27 3.83 -8.63 -9.07
C ASN A 27 4.75 -7.42 -8.82
N SER A 28 5.89 -7.37 -9.49
CA SER A 28 6.91 -6.31 -9.34
C SER A 28 6.40 -4.88 -9.61
N ARG A 29 5.26 -4.73 -10.29
CA ARG A 29 4.60 -3.42 -10.55
C ARG A 29 3.68 -2.97 -9.41
N TRP A 30 3.42 -3.82 -8.41
CA TRP A 30 2.53 -3.49 -7.32
C TRP A 30 3.27 -2.66 -6.25
N GLY A 31 2.69 -1.52 -5.87
CA GLY A 31 3.16 -0.78 -4.70
C GLY A 31 2.76 -1.46 -3.40
N HIS A 32 3.48 -1.16 -2.31
CA HIS A 32 3.27 -1.74 -0.97
C HIS A 32 1.82 -1.69 -0.48
N ARG A 33 1.04 -0.65 -0.84
CA ARG A 33 -0.39 -0.54 -0.49
C ARG A 33 -1.25 -1.61 -1.19
N ARG A 34 -0.95 -1.94 -2.45
CA ARG A 34 -1.66 -3.00 -3.18
C ARG A 34 -1.27 -4.39 -2.65
N THR A 35 0.01 -4.58 -2.34
CA THR A 35 0.50 -5.82 -1.68
C THR A 35 -0.09 -6.01 -0.29
N GLN A 36 -0.39 -4.91 0.44
CA GLN A 36 -1.04 -4.95 1.75
C GLN A 36 -2.53 -5.38 1.69
N GLY A 37 -3.22 -5.10 0.59
CA GLY A 37 -4.63 -5.43 0.43
C GLY A 37 -4.90 -6.94 0.34
N GLU A 38 -3.99 -7.72 -0.23
CA GLU A 38 -4.15 -9.17 -0.38
C GLU A 38 -4.15 -9.93 0.96
N PRO A 39 -3.19 -9.72 1.87
CA PRO A 39 -3.26 -10.27 3.22
C PRO A 39 -4.48 -9.80 4.01
N ALA A 40 -4.90 -8.55 3.85
CA ALA A 40 -6.09 -8.03 4.52
C ALA A 40 -7.36 -8.77 4.06
N ARG A 41 -7.45 -9.13 2.78
CA ARG A 41 -8.54 -9.97 2.23
C ARG A 41 -8.52 -11.41 2.77
N LEU A 42 -7.34 -11.93 3.12
CA LEU A 42 -7.17 -13.26 3.72
C LEU A 42 -7.40 -13.29 5.24
N GLY A 43 -7.89 -12.19 5.84
CA GLY A 43 -8.15 -12.11 7.29
C GLY A 43 -6.90 -11.82 8.13
N HIS A 44 -5.84 -11.30 7.50
CA HIS A 44 -4.60 -10.91 8.16
C HIS A 44 -4.34 -9.41 7.95
N PRO A 45 -5.08 -8.54 8.67
CA PRO A 45 -4.93 -7.10 8.54
C PRO A 45 -3.57 -6.67 9.08
N ILE A 46 -2.73 -6.13 8.20
CA ILE A 46 -1.38 -5.71 8.55
C ILE A 46 -1.16 -4.31 8.01
N ALA A 47 -0.43 -3.49 8.76
CA ALA A 47 -0.17 -2.11 8.42
C ALA A 47 0.65 -2.03 7.13
N ALA A 48 0.35 -1.02 6.29
CA ALA A 48 1.10 -0.77 5.07
C ALA A 48 2.57 -0.44 5.34
N SER A 49 2.89 0.13 6.50
CA SER A 49 4.26 0.37 6.97
C SER A 49 5.03 -0.94 7.21
N THR A 50 4.41 -1.93 7.86
CA THR A 50 5.03 -3.25 8.08
C THR A 50 5.29 -3.98 6.76
N VAL A 51 4.36 -3.88 5.81
CA VAL A 51 4.59 -4.41 4.45
C VAL A 51 5.77 -3.70 3.80
N TRP A 52 5.85 -2.37 3.91
CA TRP A 52 6.98 -1.61 3.39
C TRP A 52 8.31 -2.03 4.04
N GLU A 53 8.37 -2.17 5.36
CA GLU A 53 9.58 -2.63 6.07
C GLU A 53 10.02 -4.02 5.63
N ILE A 54 9.07 -4.96 5.45
CA ILE A 54 9.37 -6.31 4.97
C ILE A 54 9.96 -6.29 3.56
N LEU A 55 9.38 -5.49 2.66
CA LEU A 55 9.85 -5.37 1.28
C LEU A 55 11.21 -4.69 1.23
N HIS A 56 11.39 -3.62 1.98
CA HIS A 56 12.65 -2.88 2.07
C HIS A 56 13.78 -3.74 2.64
N ALA A 57 13.52 -4.47 3.74
CA ALA A 57 14.49 -5.41 4.31
C ALA A 57 14.82 -6.59 3.38
N ALA A 58 13.96 -6.89 2.39
CA ALA A 58 14.20 -7.89 1.38
C ALA A 58 14.83 -7.32 0.09
N GLY A 59 15.15 -6.03 0.04
CA GLY A 59 15.71 -5.35 -1.13
C GLY A 59 14.74 -5.20 -2.30
N ILE A 60 13.43 -5.34 -2.05
CA ILE A 60 12.40 -5.13 -3.06
C ILE A 60 12.06 -3.65 -3.08
N ASP A 61 12.55 -2.96 -4.09
CA ASP A 61 12.29 -1.53 -4.26
C ASP A 61 10.79 -1.28 -4.52
N PRO A 62 10.24 -0.18 -3.97
CA PRO A 62 8.85 0.15 -4.17
C PRO A 62 8.58 0.36 -5.66
N ALA A 63 7.47 -0.19 -6.14
CA ALA A 63 7.03 0.01 -7.52
C ALA A 63 7.09 1.50 -7.89
N PRO A 64 7.57 1.84 -9.10
CA PRO A 64 7.78 3.22 -9.52
C PRO A 64 6.52 4.02 -9.25
N ARG A 65 6.62 5.02 -8.37
CA ARG A 65 5.53 5.96 -8.11
C ARG A 65 5.14 6.54 -9.46
N ARG A 66 3.89 6.31 -9.88
CA ARG A 66 3.31 7.07 -10.99
C ARG A 66 3.47 8.53 -10.60
N ARG A 67 4.35 9.26 -11.31
CA ARG A 67 4.48 10.71 -11.15
C ARG A 67 3.12 11.28 -11.51
N GLY A 68 2.33 11.60 -10.48
CA GLY A 68 1.10 12.36 -10.64
C GLY A 68 1.45 13.79 -11.04
N PRO A 69 0.46 14.57 -11.49
CA PRO A 69 0.67 15.98 -11.79
C PRO A 69 1.31 16.66 -10.57
N THR A 70 2.30 17.51 -10.81
CA THR A 70 2.86 18.33 -9.74
C THR A 70 1.76 19.20 -9.13
N TRP A 71 1.95 19.71 -7.92
CA TRP A 71 1.00 20.66 -7.31
C TRP A 71 0.65 21.85 -8.24
N ARG A 72 1.60 22.27 -9.08
CA ARG A 72 1.41 23.31 -10.09
C ARG A 72 0.55 22.88 -11.28
N GLU A 73 0.47 21.59 -11.58
CA GLU A 73 -0.37 21.03 -12.64
C GLU A 73 -1.74 20.60 -12.11
N PHE A 74 -1.82 20.15 -10.86
CA PHE A 74 -3.05 19.70 -10.22
C PHE A 74 -4.01 20.86 -9.90
N LEU A 75 -3.51 21.98 -9.37
CA LEU A 75 -4.35 23.11 -8.96
C LEU A 75 -5.10 23.77 -10.14
N PRO A 76 -4.47 24.06 -11.29
CA PRO A 76 -5.18 24.62 -12.44
C PRO A 76 -6.20 23.63 -13.03
N ALA A 77 -5.88 22.33 -13.07
CA ALA A 77 -6.75 21.29 -13.59
C ALA A 77 -8.01 21.05 -12.73
N GLN A 78 -7.94 21.31 -11.42
CA GLN A 78 -9.10 21.29 -10.51
C GLN A 78 -9.86 22.62 -10.50
N ALA A 79 -9.18 23.75 -10.71
CA ALA A 79 -9.78 25.09 -10.70
C ALA A 79 -10.83 25.27 -11.80
N SER A 80 -10.64 24.65 -12.97
CA SER A 80 -11.64 24.66 -14.04
C SER A 80 -12.97 24.00 -13.64
N GLY A 81 -12.94 23.00 -12.75
CA GLY A 81 -14.15 22.38 -12.19
C GLY A 81 -14.77 23.14 -11.02
N LEU A 82 -14.02 24.04 -10.36
CA LEU A 82 -14.47 24.76 -9.16
C LEU A 82 -15.21 26.07 -9.49
N ILE A 83 -14.92 26.71 -10.64
CA ILE A 83 -15.50 28.01 -11.02
C ILE A 83 -16.95 27.87 -11.56
N ALA A 84 -17.40 26.65 -11.88
CA ALA A 84 -18.75 26.37 -12.36
C ALA A 84 -19.82 26.25 -11.24
N ARG A 85 -19.73 27.03 -10.15
CA ARG A 85 -20.79 27.09 -9.12
C ARG A 85 -21.33 28.48 -8.81
N ARG A 86 -20.96 29.54 -9.54
CA ARG A 86 -21.54 30.86 -9.25
C ARG A 86 -21.58 31.90 -10.38
N VAL A 87 -22.07 31.54 -11.56
CA VAL A 87 -22.69 32.53 -12.49
C VAL A 87 -23.71 31.78 -13.33
N TRP A 88 -25.00 31.82 -12.99
CA TRP A 88 -26.20 31.67 -13.85
C TRP A 88 -27.44 31.73 -12.93
N ALA A 89 -27.52 32.79 -12.13
CA ALA A 89 -28.69 33.10 -11.32
C ALA A 89 -28.77 34.62 -11.15
N LEU A 90 -28.94 35.33 -12.27
CA LEU A 90 -29.65 36.60 -12.39
C LEU A 90 -30.24 36.66 -13.80
#